data_AF-A0A520ZUX5-F1
#
_entry.id   AF-A0A520ZUX5-F1
#
_cell.length_a   1.000
_cell.length_b   1.000
_cell.length_c   1.000
_cell.angle_alpha   90.00
_cell.angle_beta   90.00
_cell.angle_gamma   90.00
#
_symmetry.space_group_name_H-M   'P 1'
#
loop_
_entity.id
_entity.type
_entity.pdbx_description
1 polymer ?
#
loop_
_entity_poly.entity_id
_entity_poly.type
_entity_poly.pdbx_seq_one_letter_code
_entity_poly.pdbx_strand_id
1 'polypeptide(L)'
;MSKTIIAYKEATNLLSIREKVGQFFMPAAFINDSEPAIQRLENLIKSHHIGGICFFHSRASAATNYEGKKKVIYNADSFKELQKLIKRYQSVSKYPLLISIDAEWGLAMRVE
;
A
#
# COMPACT_ATOMS: atom_id res chain seq x y z
N MET A 1 0.05 -9.39 -17.29
CA MET A 1 0.39 -10.80 -17.00
C MET A 1 -0.02 -11.10 -15.57
N SER A 2 -0.75 -12.20 -15.34
CA SER A 2 -1.08 -12.63 -13.97
C SER A 2 0.21 -12.93 -13.22
N LYS A 3 0.46 -12.26 -12.09
CA LYS A 3 1.62 -12.52 -11.25
C LYS A 3 1.27 -13.70 -10.34
N THR A 4 1.90 -14.84 -10.56
CA THR A 4 1.66 -16.05 -9.77
C THR A 4 2.38 -15.97 -8.43
N ILE A 5 1.68 -16.33 -7.35
CA ILE A 5 2.30 -16.52 -6.03
C ILE A 5 3.09 -17.83 -6.08
N ILE A 6 4.39 -17.76 -5.80
CA ILE A 6 5.26 -18.94 -5.71
C ILE A 6 5.25 -19.52 -4.30
N ALA A 7 5.52 -20.82 -4.17
CA ALA A 7 5.55 -21.46 -2.87
C ALA A 7 6.74 -20.97 -2.02
N TYR A 8 6.61 -20.98 -0.69
CA TYR A 8 7.68 -20.54 0.21
C TYR A 8 9.03 -21.23 -0.05
N LYS A 9 9.01 -22.56 -0.24
CA LYS A 9 10.23 -23.36 -0.54
C LYS A 9 10.92 -22.94 -1.84
N GLU A 10 10.16 -22.48 -2.82
CA GLU A 10 10.71 -21.97 -4.09
C GLU A 10 11.23 -20.55 -3.90
N ALA A 11 10.46 -19.71 -3.21
CA ALA A 11 10.84 -18.33 -2.90
C ALA A 11 12.16 -18.25 -2.13
N THR A 12 12.41 -19.18 -1.20
CA THR A 12 13.65 -19.25 -0.43
C THR A 12 14.89 -19.44 -1.30
N ASN A 13 14.76 -20.03 -2.49
CA ASN A 13 15.88 -20.27 -3.40
C ASN A 13 15.94 -19.24 -4.54
N LEU A 14 14.78 -18.74 -5.00
CA LEU A 14 14.68 -17.87 -6.17
C LEU A 14 14.90 -16.39 -5.87
N LEU A 15 14.44 -15.90 -4.70
CA LEU A 15 14.57 -14.48 -4.36
C LEU A 15 16.00 -14.18 -3.90
N SER A 16 16.54 -13.06 -4.40
CA SER A 16 17.74 -12.45 -3.83
C SER A 16 17.50 -12.04 -2.37
N ILE A 17 18.58 -11.85 -1.60
CA ILE A 17 18.48 -11.35 -0.21
C ILE A 17 17.72 -10.03 -0.16
N ARG A 18 17.97 -9.12 -1.11
CA ARG A 18 17.30 -7.82 -1.20
C ARG A 18 15.79 -7.95 -1.43
N GLU A 19 15.37 -8.87 -2.30
CA GLU A 19 13.95 -9.15 -2.52
C GLU A 19 13.30 -9.75 -1.29
N LYS A 20 13.94 -10.72 -0.63
CA LYS A 20 13.45 -11.31 0.64
C LYS A 20 13.25 -10.25 1.70
N VAL A 21 14.23 -9.38 1.89
CA VAL A 21 14.14 -8.25 2.84
C VAL A 21 12.96 -7.34 2.46
N GLY A 22 12.81 -6.99 1.18
CA GLY A 22 11.69 -6.20 0.67
C GLY A 22 10.32 -6.79 1.00
N GLN A 23 10.18 -8.12 0.96
CA GLN A 23 8.92 -8.80 1.29
C GLN A 23 8.47 -8.59 2.74
N PHE A 24 9.35 -8.21 3.66
CA PHE A 24 9.00 -7.93 5.06
C PHE A 24 8.54 -6.50 5.32
N PHE A 25 8.60 -5.60 4.33
CA PHE A 25 8.18 -4.22 4.49
C PHE A 25 6.73 -4.00 4.04
N MET A 26 6.01 -3.21 4.83
CA MET A 26 4.63 -2.80 4.57
C MET A 26 4.44 -1.29 4.82
N PRO A 27 4.86 -0.41 3.88
CA PRO A 27 4.66 1.02 4.00
C PRO A 27 3.16 1.41 3.98
N ALA A 28 2.86 2.56 4.59
CA ALA A 28 1.53 3.15 4.55
C ALA A 28 1.23 3.74 3.17
N ALA A 29 0.05 3.42 2.65
CA ALA A 29 -0.56 4.04 1.47
C ALA A 29 -1.78 4.86 1.92
N PHE A 30 -2.02 6.00 1.28
CA PHE A 30 -3.15 6.87 1.62
C PHE A 30 -4.08 7.01 0.42
N ILE A 31 -5.38 6.84 0.65
CA ILE A 31 -6.41 6.98 -0.40
C ILE A 31 -6.41 8.42 -0.93
N ASN A 32 -6.35 9.38 -0.02
CA ASN A 32 -6.34 10.81 -0.32
C ASN A 32 -4.92 11.41 -0.28
N ASP A 33 -3.94 10.75 -0.91
CA ASP A 33 -2.59 11.31 -1.05
C ASP A 33 -2.41 12.15 -2.32
N SER A 34 -1.34 12.93 -2.35
CA SER A 34 -0.91 13.66 -3.54
C SER A 34 -0.25 12.73 -4.58
N GLU A 35 -0.39 13.05 -5.87
CA GLU A 35 0.26 12.32 -6.97
C GLU A 35 1.79 12.15 -6.78
N PRO A 36 2.57 13.16 -6.36
CA PRO A 36 3.99 12.96 -6.07
C PRO A 36 4.26 11.96 -4.94
N ALA A 37 3.38 11.87 -3.94
CA ALA A 37 3.51 10.89 -2.86
C ALA A 37 3.18 9.47 -3.34
N ILE A 38 2.15 9.33 -4.17
CA ILE A 38 1.80 8.08 -4.85
C ILE A 38 3.00 7.58 -5.66
N GLN A 39 3.61 8.43 -6.49
CA GLN A 39 4.79 8.07 -7.28
C GLN A 39 6.01 7.70 -6.43
N ARG A 40 6.21 8.36 -5.29
CA ARG A 40 7.26 7.96 -4.33
C ARG A 40 7.01 6.54 -3.81
N LEU A 41 5.78 6.21 -3.45
CA LEU A 41 5.44 4.86 -3.01
C LEU A 41 5.60 3.83 -4.15
N GLU A 42 5.20 4.15 -5.39
CA GLU A 42 5.46 3.31 -6.56
C GLU A 42 6.94 3.01 -6.74
N ASN A 43 7.79 4.03 -6.61
CA ASN A 43 9.23 3.89 -6.71
C ASN A 43 9.78 3.00 -5.58
N LEU A 44 9.26 3.10 -4.36
CA LEU A 44 9.64 2.21 -3.27
C LEU A 44 9.25 0.76 -3.59
N ILE A 45 8.02 0.53 -4.02
CA ILE A 45 7.50 -0.79 -4.40
C ILE A 45 8.39 -1.42 -5.48
N LYS A 46 8.67 -0.67 -6.55
CA LYS A 46 9.45 -1.13 -7.70
C LYS A 46 10.91 -1.38 -7.34
N SER A 47 11.55 -0.43 -6.67
CA SER A 47 12.99 -0.47 -6.42
C SER A 47 13.39 -1.38 -5.27
N HIS A 48 12.52 -1.56 -4.27
CA HIS A 48 12.82 -2.35 -3.07
C HIS A 48 12.03 -3.65 -2.96
N HIS A 49 11.21 -3.99 -3.95
CA HIS A 49 10.44 -5.24 -3.98
C HIS A 49 9.59 -5.42 -2.72
N ILE A 50 8.84 -4.38 -2.38
CA ILE A 50 7.95 -4.34 -1.22
C ILE A 50 6.95 -5.50 -1.28
N GLY A 51 6.72 -6.15 -0.13
CA GLY A 51 5.82 -7.30 0.01
C GLY A 51 4.36 -6.93 0.22
N GLY A 52 4.07 -5.81 0.88
CA GLY A 52 2.71 -5.37 1.12
C GLY A 52 2.57 -3.87 1.29
N ILE A 53 1.34 -3.38 1.33
CA ILE A 53 1.01 -2.00 1.66
C ILE A 53 -0.21 -1.96 2.57
N CYS A 54 -0.24 -0.99 3.48
CA CYS A 54 -1.36 -0.77 4.37
C CYS A 54 -2.07 0.54 4.03
N PHE A 55 -3.33 0.45 3.60
CA PHE A 55 -4.13 1.61 3.27
C PHE A 55 -4.68 2.30 4.52
N PHE A 56 -4.64 3.63 4.47
CA PHE A 56 -5.31 4.54 5.38
C PHE A 56 -6.10 5.56 4.56
N HIS A 57 -7.09 6.19 5.18
CA HIS A 57 -7.91 7.21 4.52
C HIS A 57 -7.04 8.42 4.07
N SER A 58 -6.23 8.97 4.98
CA SER A 58 -5.33 10.09 4.71
C SER A 58 -4.20 10.16 5.74
N ARG A 59 -3.15 10.97 5.47
CA ARG A 59 -2.06 11.19 6.42
C ARG A 59 -2.55 11.73 7.76
N ALA A 60 -3.59 12.58 7.74
CA ALA A 60 -4.22 13.12 8.94
C ALA A 60 -4.91 12.03 9.78
N SER A 61 -5.48 11.00 9.14
CA SER A 61 -6.16 9.89 9.82
C SER A 61 -5.22 8.81 10.38
N ALA A 62 -3.93 8.86 10.01
CA ALA A 62 -2.93 7.87 10.41
C ALA A 62 -1.94 8.40 11.45
N ALA A 63 -1.71 9.72 11.50
CA ALA A 63 -0.82 10.33 12.48
C ALA A 63 -1.60 10.76 13.72
N THR A 64 -1.47 10.03 14.82
CA THR A 64 -2.05 10.46 16.10
C THR A 64 -1.18 11.47 16.87
N ASN A 65 0.14 11.64 16.59
CA ASN A 65 1.00 12.37 17.55
C ASN A 65 2.13 13.30 17.04
N TYR A 66 2.34 13.56 15.75
CA TYR A 66 3.55 14.32 15.32
C TYR A 66 3.34 15.61 14.50
N GLU A 67 2.16 15.82 13.92
CA GLU A 67 1.88 17.05 13.17
C GLU A 67 0.48 17.52 13.57
N GLY A 68 0.36 18.78 14.00
CA GLY A 68 -0.87 19.34 14.55
C GLY A 68 -2.11 19.10 13.68
N LYS A 69 -3.30 19.21 14.28
CA LYS A 69 -4.62 18.86 13.71
C LYS A 69 -4.76 19.21 12.21
N LYS A 70 -4.38 18.28 11.33
CA LYS A 70 -4.67 18.37 9.90
C LYS A 70 -6.13 18.00 9.69
N LYS A 71 -6.85 18.81 8.90
CA LYS A 71 -8.26 18.55 8.60
C LYS A 71 -8.36 17.23 7.84
N VAL A 72 -9.17 16.31 8.35
CA VAL A 72 -9.56 15.09 7.61
C VAL A 72 -10.44 15.53 6.45
N ILE A 73 -10.07 15.12 5.24
CA ILE A 73 -10.78 15.46 3.99
C ILE A 73 -11.90 14.45 3.80
N TYR A 74 -13.04 14.88 3.28
CA TYR A 74 -14.10 13.97 2.84
C TYR A 74 -13.99 13.74 1.33
N ASN A 75 -14.04 12.48 0.90
CA ASN A 75 -13.99 12.07 -0.49
C ASN A 75 -15.08 11.02 -0.79
N ALA A 76 -16.18 11.44 -1.42
CA ALA A 76 -17.27 10.54 -1.81
C ALA A 76 -16.88 9.46 -2.85
N ASP A 77 -15.73 9.60 -3.52
CA ASP A 77 -15.20 8.64 -4.47
C ASP A 77 -14.04 7.79 -3.89
N SER A 78 -13.85 7.81 -2.57
CA SER A 78 -12.74 7.14 -1.88
C SER A 78 -12.63 5.64 -2.23
N PHE A 79 -13.76 4.95 -2.38
CA PHE A 79 -13.78 3.53 -2.78
C PHE A 79 -13.22 3.31 -4.19
N LYS A 80 -13.58 4.19 -5.14
CA LYS A 80 -13.07 4.11 -6.52
C LYS A 80 -11.57 4.43 -6.55
N GLU A 81 -11.14 5.44 -5.79
CA GLU A 81 -9.71 5.77 -5.68
C GLU A 81 -8.91 4.63 -5.04
N LEU A 82 -9.43 3.98 -3.99
CA LEU A 82 -8.82 2.78 -3.42
C LEU A 82 -8.63 1.68 -4.47
N GLN A 83 -9.66 1.35 -5.25
CA GLN A 83 -9.57 0.36 -6.32
C GLN A 83 -8.53 0.73 -7.39
N LYS A 84 -8.48 2.00 -7.78
CA LYS A 84 -7.53 2.53 -8.76
C LYS A 84 -6.09 2.45 -8.23
N LEU A 85 -5.86 2.84 -6.97
CA LEU A 85 -4.56 2.76 -6.32
C LEU A 85 -4.08 1.32 -6.16
N ILE A 86 -4.96 0.39 -5.77
CA ILE A 86 -4.62 -1.04 -5.71
C ILE A 86 -4.14 -1.53 -7.08
N LYS A 87 -4.89 -1.26 -8.15
CA LYS A 87 -4.50 -1.64 -9.52
C LYS A 87 -3.16 -1.03 -9.92
N ARG A 88 -2.99 0.26 -9.62
CA ARG A 88 -1.77 1.02 -9.92
C ARG A 88 -0.54 0.43 -9.22
N TYR A 89 -0.60 0.24 -7.90
CA TYR A 89 0.51 -0.34 -7.13
C TYR A 89 0.77 -1.81 -7.49
N GLN A 90 -0.28 -2.60 -7.72
CA GLN A 90 -0.12 -3.98 -8.20
C GLN A 90 0.47 -4.03 -9.61
N SER A 91 0.34 -2.99 -10.44
CA SER A 91 0.93 -3.01 -11.78
C SER A 91 2.46 -2.89 -11.74
N VAL A 92 3.00 -2.07 -10.82
CA VAL A 92 4.44 -1.77 -10.71
C VAL A 92 5.22 -2.75 -9.84
N SER A 93 4.54 -3.56 -9.02
CA SER A 93 5.19 -4.55 -8.15
C SER A 93 5.87 -5.67 -8.94
N LYS A 94 6.90 -6.33 -8.39
CA LYS A 94 7.42 -7.56 -9.02
C LYS A 94 6.58 -8.78 -8.61
N TYR A 95 6.28 -8.87 -7.33
CA TYR A 95 5.44 -9.90 -6.71
C TYR A 95 4.07 -9.31 -6.37
N PRO A 96 2.98 -10.12 -6.32
CA PRO A 96 1.68 -9.65 -5.85
C PRO A 96 1.82 -9.01 -4.47
N LEU A 97 1.36 -7.76 -4.31
CA LEU A 97 1.39 -7.08 -3.03
C LEU A 97 0.29 -7.65 -2.12
N LEU A 98 0.63 -7.90 -0.86
CA LEU A 98 -0.38 -8.03 0.18
C LEU A 98 -1.03 -6.65 0.40
N ILE A 99 -2.34 -6.58 0.19
CA ILE A 99 -3.12 -5.36 0.42
C ILE A 99 -3.79 -5.48 1.79
N SER A 100 -3.45 -4.58 2.71
CA SER A 100 -4.09 -4.51 4.02
C SER A 100 -4.77 -3.17 4.24
N ILE A 101 -5.73 -3.15 5.14
CA ILE A 101 -6.41 -1.96 5.63
C ILE A 101 -6.88 -2.24 7.05
N ASP A 102 -6.75 -1.25 7.93
CA ASP A 102 -7.32 -1.33 9.26
C ASP A 102 -8.85 -1.06 9.18
N ALA A 103 -9.63 -2.12 9.34
CA ALA A 103 -11.08 -2.14 9.23
C ALA A 103 -11.74 -2.66 10.53
N GLU A 104 -11.21 -2.29 11.69
CA GLU A 104 -11.69 -2.72 13.02
C GLU A 104 -13.20 -2.55 13.22
N TRP A 105 -13.81 -1.49 12.67
CA TRP A 105 -15.25 -1.21 12.76
C TRP A 105 -15.95 -1.24 11.39
N GLY A 106 -15.36 -1.97 10.43
CA GLY A 106 -15.79 -2.04 9.05
C GLY A 106 -15.04 -1.07 8.12
N LEU A 107 -15.21 -1.27 6.82
CA LEU A 107 -14.49 -0.54 5.78
C LEU A 107 -14.76 0.98 5.82
N ALA A 108 -15.96 1.36 6.30
CA ALA A 108 -16.41 2.74 6.48
C ALA A 108 -15.47 3.58 7.37
N MET A 109 -14.65 2.94 8.21
CA MET A 109 -13.66 3.61 9.04
C MET A 109 -12.54 4.29 8.21
N ARG A 110 -12.29 3.79 6.98
CA ARG A 110 -11.20 4.25 6.12
C ARG A 110 -11.67 4.68 4.73
N VAL A 111 -12.88 4.31 4.33
CA VAL A 111 -13.45 4.54 3.00
C VAL A 111 -14.86 5.08 3.17
N GLU A 112 -15.14 6.24 2.58
CA GLU A 112 -16.45 6.89 2.59
C GLU A 112 -17.42 6.38 1.51
#